data_AF-A0A0S8KC70-F1
#
_entry.id   AF-A0A0S8KC70-F1
#
_cell.length_a   1.000
_cell.length_b   1.000
_cell.length_c   1.000
_cell.angle_alpha   90.00
_cell.angle_beta   90.00
_cell.angle_gamma   90.00
#
_symmetry.space_group_name_H-M   'P 1'
#
loop_
_entity.id
_entity.type
_entity.pdbx_description
1 polymer ?
#
loop_
_entity_poly.entity_id
_entity_poly.type
_entity_poly.pdbx_seq_one_letter_code
_entity_poly.pdbx_strand_id
1 'polypeptide(L)' 'MNKDAHQLTDHHITTDDLAFSAYLKMKGHHLIKLDQKKSKTLFTFDVDGNGDQLKVEFINSSFLQFYNELRNLKKMF' A
#
# COMPACT_ATOMS: atom_id res chain seq x y z
N MET A 1 -3.16 -34.30 -19.13
CA MET A 1 -2.61 -32.94 -19.32
C MET A 1 -3.77 -31.98 -19.28
N ASN A 2 -3.88 -31.16 -18.23
CA ASN A 2 -4.67 -29.93 -18.22
C ASN A 2 -3.98 -29.03 -17.18
N LYS A 3 -3.29 -28.02 -17.68
CA LYS A 3 -2.49 -27.06 -16.90
C LYS A 3 -3.25 -25.75 -16.86
N ASP A 4 -4.37 -25.71 -16.14
CA ASP A 4 -4.98 -24.46 -15.76
C ASP A 4 -4.73 -24.29 -14.26
N ALA A 5 -3.47 -23.95 -13.96
CA ALA A 5 -3.12 -23.38 -12.69
C ALA A 5 -3.83 -22.02 -12.62
N HIS A 6 -4.97 -21.96 -11.94
CA HIS A 6 -5.49 -20.70 -11.44
C HIS A 6 -4.36 -20.03 -10.65
N GLN A 7 -3.71 -19.05 -11.27
CA GLN A 7 -2.90 -18.08 -10.56
C GLN A 7 -3.85 -17.42 -9.58
N LEU A 8 -3.78 -17.82 -8.31
CA LEU A 8 -4.33 -17.07 -7.20
C LEU A 8 -3.55 -15.76 -7.15
N THR A 9 -3.97 -14.78 -7.94
CA THR A 9 -3.63 -13.39 -7.71
C THR A 9 -4.23 -13.06 -6.35
N ASP A 10 -3.38 -13.03 -5.34
CA ASP A 10 -3.77 -12.55 -4.02
C ASP A 10 -4.00 -11.05 -4.19
N HIS A 11 -5.23 -10.68 -4.57
CA HIS A 11 -5.67 -9.32 -4.91
C HIS A 11 -5.61 -8.36 -3.72
N HIS A 12 -4.97 -8.75 -2.62
CA HIS A 12 -4.97 -8.01 -1.39
C HIS A 12 -3.56 -7.66 -0.94
N ILE A 13 -3.32 -6.38 -0.68
CA ILE A 13 -2.12 -5.92 0.01
C ILE A 13 -2.51 -5.53 1.42
N THR A 14 -1.88 -6.17 2.40
CA THR A 14 -1.94 -5.73 3.80
C THR A 14 -0.64 -5.07 4.21
N THR A 15 -0.72 -3.87 4.79
CA THR A 15 0.45 -3.10 5.24
C THR A 15 0.13 -2.27 6.48
N ASP A 16 1.12 -2.03 7.34
CA ASP A 16 1.07 -1.04 8.42
C ASP A 16 1.80 0.27 8.06
N ASP A 17 2.32 0.39 6.84
CA ASP A 17 2.98 1.59 6.35
C ASP A 17 1.92 2.63 5.92
N LEU A 18 1.85 3.71 6.69
CA LEU A 18 0.89 4.80 6.45
C LEU A 18 1.16 5.52 5.11
N ALA A 19 2.42 5.70 4.72
CA ALA A 19 2.78 6.35 3.47
C ALA A 19 2.36 5.49 2.29
N PHE A 20 2.67 4.20 2.34
CA PHE A 20 2.28 3.27 1.29
C PHE A 20 0.75 3.11 1.20
N SER A 21 0.06 3.07 2.34
CA SER A 21 -1.41 3.04 2.40
C SER A 21 -2.04 4.27 1.75
N ALA A 22 -1.51 5.46 2.04
CA ALA A 22 -1.96 6.70 1.42
C ALA A 22 -1.70 6.72 -0.10
N TYR A 23 -0.53 6.23 -0.52
CA TYR A 23 -0.20 6.08 -1.94
C TYR A 23 -1.19 5.17 -2.67
N LEU A 24 -1.50 3.99 -2.11
CA LEU A 24 -2.48 3.06 -2.68
C LEU A 24 -3.86 3.71 -2.80
N LYS A 25 -4.29 4.46 -1.77
CA LYS A 25 -5.55 5.19 -1.80
C LYS A 25 -5.58 6.27 -2.90
N MET A 26 -4.48 7.00 -3.09
CA MET A 26 -4.36 8.02 -4.15
C MET A 26 -4.33 7.42 -5.57
N LYS A 27 -3.77 6.22 -5.73
CA LYS A 27 -3.81 5.44 -6.98
C LYS A 27 -5.21 4.90 -7.32
N GLY A 28 -6.17 5.00 -6.39
CA GLY A 28 -7.55 4.56 -6.58
C GLY A 28 -7.86 3.16 -6.04
N HIS A 29 -6.91 2.50 -5.37
CA HIS A 29 -7.14 1.19 -4.78
C HIS A 29 -8.10 1.27 -3.58
N HIS A 30 -8.98 0.27 -3.46
CA HIS A 30 -10.03 0.28 -2.46
C HIS A 30 -9.53 -0.25 -1.13
N LEU A 31 -9.71 0.50 -0.04
CA LEU A 31 -9.42 0.01 1.31
C LEU A 31 -10.57 -0.89 1.76
N ILE A 32 -10.36 -2.20 1.82
CA ILE A 32 -11.38 -3.19 2.17
C ILE A 32 -11.39 -3.56 3.65
N LYS A 33 -10.28 -3.35 4.36
CA LYS A 33 -10.20 -3.62 5.81
C LYS A 33 -9.24 -2.66 6.52
N LEU A 34 -9.63 -2.28 7.73
CA LEU A 34 -8.80 -1.56 8.69
C LEU A 34 -8.84 -2.31 10.02
N ASP A 35 -7.70 -2.77 10.50
CA ASP A 35 -7.57 -3.51 11.77
C ASP A 35 -6.62 -2.75 12.70
N GLN A 36 -7.14 -2.31 13.84
CA GLN A 36 -6.36 -1.61 14.86
C GLN A 36 -5.97 -2.60 15.95
N LYS A 37 -4.70 -3.04 15.94
CA LYS A 37 -4.15 -3.93 16.96
C LYS A 37 -3.17 -3.16 17.84
N LYS A 38 -3.62 -2.83 19.05
CA LYS A 38 -2.83 -2.13 20.09
C LYS A 38 -2.17 -0.86 19.55
N SER A 39 -0.90 -0.95 19.14
CA SER A 39 -0.05 0.16 18.69
C SER A 39 0.09 0.27 17.18
N LYS A 40 -0.49 -0.65 16.40
CA LYS A 40 -0.39 -0.68 14.94
C LYS A 40 -1.76 -0.68 14.29
N THR A 41 -1.88 0.06 13.19
CA THR A 41 -3.01 -0.01 12.28
C THR A 41 -2.57 -0.77 11.04
N LEU A 42 -3.30 -1.82 10.70
CA LEU A 42 -3.12 -2.59 9.47
C LEU A 42 -4.20 -2.19 8.48
N PHE A 43 -3.79 -1.90 7.25
CA PHE A 43 -4.64 -1.52 6.13
C PHE A 43 -4.59 -2.64 5.11
N THR A 44 -5.75 -3.16 4.70
CA THR A 44 -5.86 -4.12 3.61
C THR A 44 -6.56 -3.48 2.43
N PHE A 45 -5.90 -3.44 1.29
CA PHE A 45 -6.40 -2.88 0.04
C PHE A 45 -6.67 -3.98 -0.97
N ASP A 46 -7.74 -3.81 -1.76
CA ASP A 46 -7.99 -4.54 -2.99
C ASP A 46 -7.21 -3.91 -4.14
N VAL A 47 -6.37 -4.71 -4.81
CA VAL A 47 -5.44 -4.29 -5.85
C VAL A 47 -5.53 -5.18 -7.08
N ASP A 48 -5.59 -4.51 -8.23
CA ASP A 48 -5.49 -5.15 -9.54
C ASP A 48 -4.00 -5.25 -9.92
N GLY A 49 -3.26 -6.20 -9.32
CA GLY A 49 -1.90 -6.48 -9.78
C GLY A 49 -0.93 -7.05 -8.75
N ASN A 50 0.34 -7.05 -9.14
CA ASN A 50 1.43 -7.55 -8.33
C ASN A 50 1.83 -6.52 -7.25
N GLY A 51 1.65 -6.89 -5.99
CA GLY A 51 1.97 -6.01 -4.87
C GLY A 51 3.44 -5.59 -4.77
N ASP A 52 4.38 -6.40 -5.26
CA ASP A 52 5.80 -6.03 -5.28
C ASP A 52 6.09 -4.96 -6.34
N GLN A 53 5.40 -5.01 -7.48
CA GLN A 53 5.49 -3.94 -8.46
C GLN A 53 4.96 -2.61 -7.88
N LEU A 54 3.83 -2.64 -7.17
CA LEU A 54 3.28 -1.45 -6.52
C LEU A 54 4.22 -0.85 -5.48
N LYS A 55 4.97 -1.68 -4.74
CA LYS A 55 6.01 -1.21 -3.81
C LYS A 55 7.17 -0.55 -4.56
N VAL A 56 7.64 -1.15 -5.66
CA VAL A 56 8.70 -0.56 -6.49
C VAL A 56 8.25 0.78 -7.07
N GLU A 57 7.02 0.88 -7.56
CA GLU A 57 6.44 2.15 -8.01
C GLU A 57 6.39 3.19 -6.89
N PHE A 58 5.94 2.79 -5.70
CA PHE A 58 5.88 3.66 -4.52
C PHE A 58 7.27 4.20 -4.13
N ILE A 59 8.28 3.34 -4.03
CA ILE A 59 9.64 3.72 -3.66
C ILE A 59 10.22 4.74 -4.65
N ASN A 60 9.90 4.60 -5.93
CA ASN A 60 10.37 5.49 -7.00
C ASN A 60 9.42 6.69 -7.26
N SER A 61 8.36 6.85 -6.47
CA SER A 61 7.36 7.91 -6.69
C SER A 61 7.77 9.24 -6.06
N SER A 62 7.39 10.35 -6.71
CA SER A 62 7.48 11.69 -6.10
C SER A 62 6.57 11.84 -4.87
N PHE A 63 5.57 10.98 -4.72
CA PHE A 63 4.72 10.93 -3.53
C PHE A 63 5.54 10.63 -2.27
N LEU A 64 6.45 9.66 -2.32
CA LEU A 64 7.27 9.33 -1.15
C LEU A 64 8.19 10.50 -0.77
N GLN A 65 8.77 11.18 -1.74
CA GLN A 65 9.55 12.40 -1.51
C GLN A 65 8.68 13.47 -0.83
N PHE A 66 7.51 13.79 -1.40
CA PHE A 66 6.57 14.74 -0.82
C PHE A 66 6.15 14.37 0.62
N TYR A 67 5.80 13.11 0.86
CA TYR A 67 5.40 12.62 2.17
C TYR A 67 6.52 12.79 3.21
N ASN A 68 7.76 12.52 2.81
CA ASN A 68 8.93 12.70 3.68
C ASN A 68 9.16 14.18 4.03
N GLU A 69 9.07 15.09 3.05
CA GLU A 69 9.18 16.53 3.30
C GLU A 69 8.07 17.04 4.23
N LEU A 70 6.82 16.60 3.99
CA LEU A 70 5.69 16.93 4.86
C LEU A 70 5.91 16.43 6.29
N ARG A 71 6.41 15.20 6.45
CA ARG A 71 6.70 14.62 7.77
C ARG A 71 7.85 15.36 8.47
N ASN A 72 8.86 15.79 7.73
CA ASN A 72 9.97 16.59 8.28
C ASN A 72 9.46 17.94 8.76
N LEU A 73 8.64 18.62 7.96
CA LEU A 73 8.02 19.89 8.35
C LEU A 73 7.17 19.74 9.61
N LYS A 74 6.35 18.69 9.71
CA LYS A 74 5.53 18.41 10.90
C LYS A 74 6.35 18.17 12.16
N LYS A 75 7.61 17.75 12.07
CA LYS A 75 8.47 17.57 13.25
C LYS A 75 9.09 18.88 13.74
N MET A 76 9.07 19.93 12.93
CA MET A 76 9.62 21.24 13.27
C MET A 76 8.64 22.09 14.08
N PHE A 77 7.37 21.68 14.15
CA PHE A 77 6.29 22.35 14.89
C PHE A 77 5.58 21.33 15.80
#